data_AF-E0IGL5-F1
#
_entry.id   AF-E0IGL5-F1
#
_cell.length_a   1.000
_cell.length_b   1.000
_cell.length_c   1.000
_cell.angle_alpha   90.00
_cell.angle_beta   90.00
_cell.angle_gamma   90.00
#
_symmetry.space_group_name_H-M   'P 1'
#
loop_
_entity.id
_entity.type
_entity.pdbx_description
1 polymer ?
#
loop_
_entity_poly.entity_id
_entity_poly.type
_entity_poly.pdbx_seq_one_letter_code
_entity_poly.pdbx_strand_id
1 'polypeptide(L)'
;MNDEMLQAWVERVSNESFGRPFKHKATFNSRLKATGGRYFTKSHNIEISPHQLAAFGAEETEKIIKHELCHYHLHLMKRGYQHRDEDFKRLLVQVGATRFCKRLPEREGQAARPFKYKLVCGACGMEYLRRRRLDPARYACGKCAGKLTLKILDSTGPA
;
A
#
# COMPACT_ATOMS: atom_id res chain seq x y z
N MET A 1 -5.50 -7.85 20.62
CA MET A 1 -4.08 -8.04 20.25
C MET A 1 -3.39 -6.68 20.34
N ASN A 2 -2.24 -6.59 21.01
CA ASN A 2 -1.44 -5.36 21.12
C ASN A 2 -0.21 -5.43 20.19
N ASP A 3 0.62 -4.38 20.19
CA ASP A 3 1.82 -4.31 19.35
C ASP A 3 2.87 -5.36 19.71
N GLU A 4 3.00 -5.74 20.98
CA GLU A 4 3.94 -6.79 21.42
C GLU A 4 3.55 -8.17 20.87
N MET A 5 2.27 -8.50 20.93
CA MET A 5 1.74 -9.73 20.34
C MET A 5 1.89 -9.71 18.81
N LEU A 6 1.71 -8.55 18.16
CA LEU A 6 1.95 -8.40 16.73
C LEU A 6 3.44 -8.61 16.39
N GLN A 7 4.35 -8.01 17.15
CA GLN A 7 5.78 -8.18 16.99
C GLN A 7 6.16 -9.66 17.01
N ALA A 8 5.75 -10.38 18.07
CA ALA A 8 6.01 -11.81 18.20
C ALA A 8 5.39 -12.62 17.04
N TRP A 9 4.21 -12.23 16.56
CA TRP A 9 3.58 -12.89 15.42
C TRP A 9 4.36 -12.67 14.12
N VAL A 10 4.79 -11.44 13.83
CA VAL A 10 5.59 -11.14 12.63
C VAL A 10 6.92 -11.87 12.68
N GLU A 11 7.58 -11.92 13.84
CA GLU A 11 8.83 -12.67 14.05
C GLU A 11 8.63 -14.17 13.81
N ARG A 12 7.57 -14.76 14.37
CA ARG A 12 7.20 -16.16 14.15
C ARG A 12 7.01 -16.46 12.67
N VAL A 13 6.19 -15.67 11.98
CA VAL A 13 5.92 -15.83 10.54
C VAL A 13 7.19 -15.68 9.71
N SER A 14 8.06 -14.73 10.09
CA SER A 14 9.35 -14.54 9.43
C SER A 14 10.23 -15.79 9.54
N ASN A 15 10.34 -16.36 10.75
CA ASN A 15 11.13 -17.58 10.95
C ASN A 15 10.53 -18.77 10.20
N GLU A 16 9.22 -19.01 10.33
CA GLU A 16 8.56 -20.19 9.76
C GLU A 16 8.46 -20.14 8.23
N SER A 17 8.12 -18.98 7.65
CA SER A 17 7.86 -18.86 6.21
C SER A 17 9.08 -18.44 5.39
N PHE A 18 10.04 -17.75 6.00
CA PHE A 18 11.22 -17.22 5.30
C PHE A 18 12.54 -17.83 5.78
N GLY A 19 12.52 -18.60 6.88
CA GLY A 19 13.72 -19.15 7.51
C GLY A 19 14.68 -18.07 8.02
N ARG A 20 14.18 -16.85 8.28
CA ARG A 20 15.00 -15.67 8.61
C ARG A 20 14.33 -14.83 9.69
N PRO A 21 15.08 -14.24 10.63
CA PRO A 21 14.50 -13.41 11.67
C PRO A 21 14.06 -12.04 11.14
N PHE A 22 12.95 -11.55 11.66
CA PHE A 22 12.58 -10.13 11.58
C PHE A 22 13.25 -9.40 12.74
N LYS A 23 14.03 -8.35 12.46
CA LYS A 23 14.89 -7.65 13.44
C LYS A 23 14.47 -6.20 13.70
N HIS A 24 13.36 -5.77 13.10
CA HIS A 24 12.87 -4.40 13.17
C HIS A 24 11.52 -4.37 13.90
N LYS A 25 10.80 -3.25 13.88
CA LYS A 25 9.55 -3.10 14.64
C LYS A 25 8.32 -3.33 13.77
N ALA A 26 7.36 -4.06 14.33
CA ALA A 26 6.01 -4.22 13.81
C ALA A 26 5.00 -3.56 14.76
N THR A 27 4.12 -2.73 14.24
CA THR A 27 3.08 -2.03 15.03
C THR A 27 1.73 -2.03 14.31
N PHE A 28 0.65 -1.98 15.07
CA PHE A 28 -0.66 -1.70 14.50
C PHE A 28 -0.80 -0.22 14.16
N ASN A 29 -1.39 0.07 13.00
CA ASN A 29 -1.75 1.43 12.60
C ASN A 29 -3.22 1.51 12.20
N SER A 30 -4.05 2.06 13.09
CA SER A 30 -5.50 2.23 12.91
C SER A 30 -5.88 3.15 11.75
N ARG A 31 -4.92 3.92 11.19
CA ARG A 31 -5.15 4.77 9.99
C ARG A 31 -5.10 3.96 8.68
N LEU A 32 -4.58 2.73 8.70
CA LEU A 32 -4.52 1.86 7.53
C LEU A 32 -5.90 1.26 7.23
N LYS A 33 -6.71 1.98 6.45
CA LYS A 33 -8.02 1.52 5.97
C LYS A 33 -8.03 1.12 4.48
N ALA A 34 -6.97 1.47 3.74
CA ALA A 34 -6.87 1.28 2.29
C ALA A 34 -5.89 0.19 1.88
N THR A 35 -4.93 -0.10 2.76
CA THR A 35 -3.95 -1.17 2.61
C THR A 35 -4.04 -2.04 3.84
N GLY A 36 -3.68 -3.31 3.70
CA GLY A 36 -3.65 -4.24 4.83
C GLY A 36 -2.43 -4.03 5.72
N GLY A 37 -1.29 -3.71 5.12
CA GLY A 37 -0.04 -3.41 5.81
C GLY A 37 0.76 -2.33 5.10
N ARG A 38 1.97 -2.08 5.62
CA ARG A 38 2.98 -1.21 5.02
C ARG A 38 4.38 -1.53 5.52
N TYR A 39 5.30 -1.75 4.59
CA TYR A 39 6.74 -1.78 4.83
C TYR A 39 7.39 -0.40 4.60
N PHE A 40 8.30 0.00 5.50
CA PHE A 40 9.08 1.23 5.39
C PHE A 40 10.53 0.96 4.94
N THR A 41 10.95 1.50 3.81
CA THR A 41 12.31 1.26 3.28
C THR A 41 13.42 1.86 4.13
N LYS A 42 13.18 2.99 4.82
CA LYS A 42 14.21 3.67 5.64
C LYS A 42 14.44 3.02 7.00
N SER A 43 13.38 2.62 7.69
CA SER A 43 13.45 2.04 9.04
C SER A 43 13.32 0.52 9.06
N HIS A 44 12.90 -0.08 7.94
CA HIS A 44 12.53 -1.48 7.81
C HIS A 44 11.41 -1.96 8.74
N ASN A 45 10.66 -1.03 9.34
CA ASN A 45 9.49 -1.35 10.14
C ASN A 45 8.33 -1.81 9.25
N ILE A 46 7.41 -2.55 9.87
CA ILE A 46 6.15 -2.99 9.27
C ILE A 46 5.00 -2.41 10.08
N GLU A 47 4.01 -1.84 9.41
CA GLU A 47 2.73 -1.51 10.01
C GLU A 47 1.67 -2.48 9.50
N ILE A 48 0.79 -2.94 10.39
CA ILE A 48 -0.38 -3.78 10.05
C ILE A 48 -1.66 -3.05 10.42
N SER A 49 -2.70 -3.21 9.60
CA SER A 49 -4.02 -2.68 9.88
C SER A 49 -4.73 -3.53 10.95
N PRO A 50 -5.10 -2.97 12.11
CA PRO A 50 -5.92 -3.70 13.08
C PRO A 50 -7.34 -3.98 12.56
N HIS A 51 -7.81 -3.19 11.58
CA HIS A 51 -9.13 -3.38 10.96
C HIS A 51 -9.18 -4.66 10.12
N GLN A 52 -8.08 -5.06 9.48
CA GLN A 52 -8.01 -6.31 8.72
C GLN A 52 -8.12 -7.52 9.65
N LEU A 53 -7.41 -7.48 10.79
CA LEU A 53 -7.51 -8.52 11.80
C LEU A 53 -8.93 -8.62 12.37
N ALA A 54 -9.55 -7.49 12.69
CA ALA A 54 -10.91 -7.46 13.20
C ALA A 54 -11.94 -7.96 12.18
N ALA A 55 -11.79 -7.62 10.90
CA ALA A 55 -12.77 -7.96 9.86
C ALA A 55 -12.61 -9.37 9.27
N PHE A 56 -11.38 -9.87 9.15
CA PHE A 56 -11.09 -11.09 8.40
C PHE A 56 -10.28 -12.13 9.17
N GLY A 57 -9.91 -11.83 10.41
CA GLY A 57 -9.23 -12.76 11.31
C GLY A 57 -7.75 -12.97 11.02
N ALA A 58 -7.19 -13.96 11.72
CA ALA A 58 -5.75 -14.16 11.77
C ALA A 58 -5.17 -14.67 10.45
N GLU A 59 -5.84 -15.60 9.76
CA GLU A 59 -5.34 -16.20 8.53
C GLU A 59 -5.11 -15.16 7.42
N GLU A 60 -6.09 -14.28 7.20
CA GLU A 60 -5.98 -13.21 6.20
C GLU A 60 -4.95 -12.15 6.60
N THR A 61 -4.84 -11.86 7.90
CA THR A 61 -3.81 -10.95 8.41
C THR A 61 -2.42 -11.55 8.26
N GLU A 62 -2.26 -12.85 8.39
CA GLU A 62 -0.98 -13.52 8.17
C GLU A 62 -0.53 -13.41 6.70
N LYS A 63 -1.46 -13.52 5.73
CA LYS A 63 -1.16 -13.27 4.31
C LYS A 63 -0.64 -11.84 4.09
N ILE A 64 -1.18 -10.86 4.81
CA ILE A 64 -0.69 -9.47 4.80
C ILE A 64 0.71 -9.38 5.43
N ILE A 65 0.94 -10.01 6.59
CA ILE A 65 2.26 -10.02 7.25
C ILE A 65 3.31 -10.61 6.31
N LYS A 66 3.02 -11.75 5.67
CA LYS A 66 3.91 -12.40 4.70
C LYS A 66 4.19 -11.48 3.49
N HIS A 67 3.20 -10.72 3.02
CA HIS A 67 3.41 -9.72 1.97
C HIS A 67 4.43 -8.66 2.38
N GLU A 68 4.27 -8.05 3.55
CA GLU A 68 5.19 -7.03 4.04
C GLU A 68 6.59 -7.61 4.32
N LEU A 69 6.66 -8.87 4.79
CA LEU A 69 7.93 -9.58 4.96
C LEU A 69 8.63 -9.91 3.63
N CYS A 70 7.90 -10.12 2.54
CA CYS A 70 8.50 -10.24 1.20
C CYS A 70 9.25 -8.96 0.83
N HIS A 71 8.63 -7.80 1.03
CA HIS A 71 9.29 -6.51 0.84
C HIS A 71 10.53 -6.37 1.74
N TYR A 72 10.37 -6.69 3.03
CA TYR A 72 11.43 -6.60 4.03
C TYR A 72 12.67 -7.42 3.67
N HIS A 73 12.52 -8.72 3.45
CA HIS A 73 13.64 -9.63 3.25
C HIS A 73 14.35 -9.39 1.92
N LEU A 74 13.59 -9.16 0.84
CA LEU A 74 14.17 -8.86 -0.47
C LEU A 74 14.95 -7.55 -0.45
N HIS A 75 14.42 -6.52 0.23
CA HIS A 75 15.10 -5.23 0.31
C HIS A 75 16.42 -5.35 1.10
N LEU A 76 16.43 -6.03 2.25
CA LEU A 76 17.67 -6.27 3.02
C LEU A 76 18.69 -7.10 2.26
N MET A 77 18.22 -8.02 1.40
CA MET A 77 19.07 -8.83 0.53
C MET A 77 19.51 -8.09 -0.75
N LYS A 78 19.15 -6.81 -0.92
CA LYS A 78 19.42 -6.01 -2.12
C LYS A 78 18.87 -6.65 -3.41
N ARG A 79 17.73 -7.33 -3.30
CA ARG A 79 17.00 -7.98 -4.39
C ARG A 79 15.79 -7.17 -4.83
N GLY A 80 15.13 -7.60 -5.89
CA GLY A 80 13.93 -6.96 -6.41
C GLY A 80 12.75 -7.07 -5.44
N TYR A 81 12.55 -6.05 -4.61
CA TYR A 81 11.53 -6.02 -3.56
C TYR A 81 10.24 -5.33 -3.97
N GLN A 82 10.13 -4.74 -5.16
CA GLN A 82 8.92 -4.04 -5.61
C GLN A 82 7.96 -5.02 -6.28
N HIS A 83 6.65 -4.70 -6.30
CA HIS A 83 5.63 -5.57 -6.91
C HIS A 83 5.86 -5.90 -8.39
N ARG A 84 6.65 -5.08 -9.10
CA ARG A 84 7.00 -5.31 -10.50
C ARG A 84 8.11 -6.35 -10.67
N ASP A 85 8.91 -6.58 -9.65
CA ASP A 85 10.13 -7.38 -9.71
C ASP A 85 9.80 -8.88 -9.66
N GLU A 86 10.52 -9.68 -10.44
CA GLU A 86 10.32 -11.14 -10.51
C GLU A 86 10.63 -11.83 -9.17
N ASP A 87 11.66 -11.36 -8.48
CA ASP A 87 12.04 -11.86 -7.14
C ASP A 87 10.87 -11.75 -6.16
N PHE A 88 10.17 -10.61 -6.16
CA PHE A 88 8.99 -10.40 -5.33
C PHE A 88 7.87 -11.36 -5.70
N LYS A 89 7.54 -11.47 -6.99
CA LYS A 89 6.45 -12.36 -7.46
C LYS A 89 6.70 -13.81 -7.07
N ARG A 90 7.94 -14.30 -7.26
CA ARG A 90 8.34 -15.67 -6.92
C ARG A 90 8.22 -15.92 -5.41
N LEU A 91 8.78 -15.03 -4.59
CA LEU A 91 8.75 -15.18 -3.14
C LEU A 91 7.32 -15.11 -2.59
N LEU A 92 6.48 -14.22 -3.13
CA LEU A 92 5.08 -14.05 -2.73
C LEU A 92 4.30 -15.37 -2.88
N VAL A 93 4.48 -16.06 -4.02
CA VAL A 93 3.85 -17.37 -4.27
C VAL A 93 4.43 -18.43 -3.33
N GLN A 94 5.76 -18.47 -3.17
CA GLN A 94 6.44 -19.46 -2.33
C GLN A 94 5.94 -19.44 -0.88
N VAL A 95 5.71 -18.25 -0.30
CA VAL A 95 5.27 -18.13 1.10
C VAL A 95 3.76 -18.18 1.27
N GLY A 96 3.00 -18.30 0.18
CA GLY A 96 1.54 -18.32 0.19
C GLY A 96 0.90 -16.96 0.56
N ALA A 97 1.57 -15.86 0.23
CA ALA A 97 1.03 -14.51 0.43
C ALA A 97 0.17 -14.07 -0.76
N THR A 98 -0.67 -13.06 -0.55
CA THR A 98 -1.46 -12.45 -1.62
C THR A 98 -0.92 -11.06 -1.96
N ARG A 99 -1.08 -10.66 -3.22
CA ARG A 99 -0.69 -9.31 -3.65
C ARG A 99 -1.65 -8.24 -3.13
N PHE A 100 -2.91 -8.61 -2.95
CA PHE A 100 -3.98 -7.71 -2.54
C PHE A 100 -4.63 -8.25 -1.27
N CYS A 101 -4.91 -7.35 -0.33
CA CYS A 101 -5.76 -7.66 0.82
C CYS A 101 -7.24 -7.52 0.46
N LYS A 102 -8.11 -8.17 1.24
CA LYS A 102 -9.55 -7.97 1.14
C LYS A 102 -9.92 -6.52 1.46
N ARG A 103 -10.96 -6.03 0.80
CA ARG A 103 -11.48 -4.67 1.02
C ARG A 103 -12.31 -4.69 2.31
N LEU A 104 -12.01 -3.80 3.25
CA LEU A 104 -12.76 -3.73 4.51
C LEU A 104 -14.28 -3.55 4.25
N PRO A 105 -15.16 -4.22 5.02
CA PRO A 105 -16.62 -4.17 4.82
C PRO A 105 -17.19 -2.74 4.83
N GLU A 106 -16.68 -1.87 5.71
CA GLU A 106 -17.07 -0.46 5.77
C GLU A 106 -16.84 0.29 4.45
N ARG A 107 -16.00 -0.25 3.56
CA ARG A 107 -15.66 0.31 2.26
C ARG A 107 -16.28 -0.47 1.11
N GLU A 108 -16.88 -1.64 1.35
CA GLU A 108 -17.64 -2.37 0.33
C GLU A 108 -18.87 -1.54 -0.09
N GLY A 109 -19.26 -1.62 -1.36
CA GLY A 109 -20.38 -0.82 -1.89
C GLY A 109 -20.15 0.70 -2.02
N GLN A 110 -19.09 1.28 -1.44
CA GLN A 110 -18.79 2.69 -1.65
C GLN A 110 -18.35 2.95 -3.10
N ALA A 111 -19.23 3.61 -3.86
CA ALA A 111 -18.94 4.10 -5.20
C ALA A 111 -17.68 4.97 -5.20
N ALA A 112 -16.92 4.90 -6.29
CA ALA A 112 -15.80 5.78 -6.51
C ALA A 112 -16.27 7.24 -6.40
N ARG A 113 -15.74 7.99 -5.43
CA ARG A 113 -15.99 9.45 -5.35
C ARG A 113 -15.74 10.10 -6.72
N PRO A 114 -16.61 11.02 -7.17
CA PRO A 114 -16.44 11.68 -8.45
C PRO A 114 -15.09 12.43 -8.50
N PHE A 115 -14.55 12.57 -9.70
CA PHE A 115 -13.41 13.45 -9.92
C PHE A 115 -13.85 14.90 -9.75
N LYS A 116 -13.20 15.63 -8.84
CA LYS A 116 -13.49 17.03 -8.53
C LYS A 116 -12.41 17.99 -9.04
N TYR A 117 -11.30 17.43 -9.50
CA TYR A 117 -10.11 18.18 -9.85
C TYR A 117 -9.44 17.56 -11.08
N LYS A 118 -8.68 18.37 -11.80
CA LYS A 118 -7.88 17.96 -12.96
C LYS A 118 -6.55 18.69 -12.93
N LEU A 119 -5.45 17.97 -13.09
CA LEU A 119 -4.14 18.58 -13.36
C LEU A 119 -3.94 18.63 -14.87
N VAL A 120 -3.59 19.79 -15.41
CA VAL A 120 -3.34 19.97 -16.85
C VAL A 120 -1.90 20.40 -17.06
N CYS A 121 -1.20 19.75 -17.97
CA CYS A 121 0.16 20.15 -18.34
C CYS A 121 0.13 21.35 -19.29
N GLY A 122 0.86 22.41 -18.94
CA GLY A 122 0.99 23.59 -19.80
C GLY A 122 1.79 23.34 -21.09
N ALA A 123 2.66 22.33 -21.12
CA ALA A 123 3.54 22.06 -22.26
C ALA A 123 2.94 21.09 -23.30
N CYS A 124 2.27 20.02 -22.85
CA CYS A 124 1.73 19.00 -23.75
C CYS A 124 0.21 18.80 -23.66
N GLY A 125 -0.49 19.59 -22.84
CA GLY A 125 -1.94 19.51 -22.66
C GLY A 125 -2.44 18.27 -21.91
N MET A 126 -1.55 17.35 -21.52
CA MET A 126 -1.95 16.11 -20.84
C MET A 126 -2.76 16.39 -19.57
N GLU A 127 -3.84 15.62 -19.41
CA GLU A 127 -4.81 15.81 -18.34
C GLU A 127 -4.81 14.64 -17.36
N TYR A 128 -4.87 14.94 -16.07
CA TYR A 128 -4.90 13.94 -15.01
C TYR A 128 -6.04 14.22 -14.04
N LEU A 129 -7.10 13.40 -14.09
CA LEU A 129 -8.25 13.51 -13.20
C LEU A 129 -7.87 13.13 -11.76
N ARG A 130 -8.41 13.88 -10.79
CA ARG A 130 -8.11 13.75 -9.36
C ARG A 130 -9.37 13.91 -8.51
N ARG A 131 -9.52 13.01 -7.54
CA ARG A 131 -10.63 13.05 -6.57
C ARG A 131 -10.35 13.96 -5.38
N ARG A 132 -9.09 14.31 -5.15
CA ARG A 132 -8.60 15.17 -4.06
C ARG A 132 -7.84 16.35 -4.65
N ARG A 133 -7.90 17.49 -3.96
CA ARG A 133 -7.08 18.66 -4.30
C ARG A 133 -5.62 18.30 -4.08
N LEU A 134 -4.78 18.56 -5.08
CA LEU A 134 -3.34 18.41 -5.02
C LEU A 134 -2.70 19.76 -5.29
N ASP A 135 -1.54 20.00 -4.68
CA ASP A 135 -0.68 21.12 -5.02
C ASP A 135 0.12 20.77 -6.28
N PRO A 136 -0.12 21.42 -7.44
CA PRO A 136 0.59 21.12 -8.68
C PRO A 136 2.09 21.37 -8.61
N ALA A 137 2.57 22.24 -7.72
CA ALA A 137 3.99 22.56 -7.60
C ALA A 137 4.84 21.36 -7.15
N ARG A 138 4.21 20.36 -6.53
CA ARG A 138 4.86 19.12 -6.06
C ARG A 138 4.96 18.04 -7.14
N TYR A 139 4.48 18.29 -8.35
CA TYR A 139 4.36 17.27 -9.41
C TYR A 139 4.78 17.82 -10.77
N ALA A 140 5.17 16.91 -11.66
CA ALA A 140 5.47 17.19 -13.07
C ALA A 140 4.62 16.29 -13.98
N CYS A 141 4.46 16.70 -15.23
CA CYS A 141 3.78 15.89 -16.23
C CYS A 141 4.52 14.56 -16.45
N GLY A 142 3.82 13.44 -16.33
CA GLY A 142 4.40 12.11 -16.57
C GLY A 142 4.77 11.82 -18.03
N LYS A 143 4.34 12.67 -18.98
CA LYS A 143 4.68 12.55 -20.42
C LYS A 143 5.89 13.39 -20.83
N CYS A 144 5.99 14.63 -20.36
CA CYS A 144 7.01 15.58 -20.81
C CYS A 144 7.75 16.32 -19.69
N ALA A 145 7.53 15.96 -18.42
CA ALA A 145 8.06 16.65 -17.24
C ALA A 145 7.68 18.15 -17.10
N GLY A 146 6.80 18.69 -17.95
CA GLY A 146 6.33 20.07 -17.86
C GLY A 146 5.48 20.38 -16.62
N LYS A 147 5.38 21.67 -16.28
CA LYS A 147 4.59 22.18 -15.13
C LYS A 147 3.11 21.85 -15.28
N LEU A 148 2.47 21.56 -14.14
CA LEU A 148 1.05 21.25 -14.05
C LEU A 148 0.28 22.42 -13.42
N THR A 149 -0.96 22.60 -13.84
CA THR A 149 -1.91 23.54 -13.23
C THR A 149 -3.15 22.80 -12.77
N LEU A 150 -3.67 23.15 -11.59
CA LEU A 150 -4.90 22.60 -11.05
C LEU A 150 -6.11 23.31 -11.64
N LYS A 151 -7.08 22.54 -12.13
CA LYS A 151 -8.44 22.99 -12.45
C LYS A 151 -9.43 22.27 -11.54
N ILE A 152 -10.43 22.98 -11.06
CA ILE A 152 -11.59 22.39 -10.38
C ILE A 152 -12.56 21.95 -11.47
N LEU A 153 -13.12 20.75 -11.33
CA LEU A 153 -14.18 20.28 -12.21
C LEU A 153 -15.49 20.68 -11.55
N ASP A 154 -16.24 21.55 -12.20
CA ASP A 154 -17.60 21.85 -11.77
C ASP A 154 -18.42 20.58 -11.83
N SER A 155 -19.16 20.32 -10.77
CA SER A 155 -20.03 19.15 -10.67
C SER A 155 -21.30 19.42 -11.50
N THR A 156 -21.17 19.57 -12.82
CA THR A 156 -22.29 19.58 -13.74
C THR A 156 -22.29 18.26 -14.49
N GLY A 157 -22.77 17.21 -13.82
CA GLY A 157 -23.38 16.08 -14.52
C GLY A 157 -24.86 16.42 -14.74
N PRO A 158 -25.47 16.03 -15.87
CA PRO A 158 -26.87 16.34 -16.16
C PRO A 158 -27.79 15.71 -15.11
N ALA A 159 -28.90 16.40 -14.85
CA ALA A 159 -30.01 15.99 -13.99
C ALA A 159 -30.62 14.65 -14.43
#